data_AF-A0A9X2HYX5-F1
#
_entry.id   AF-A0A9X2HYX5-F1
#
_cell.length_a   1.000
_cell.length_b   1.000
_cell.length_c   1.000
_cell.angle_alpha   90.00
_cell.angle_beta   90.00
_cell.angle_gamma   90.00
#
_symmetry.space_group_name_H-M   'P 1'
#
loop_
_entity.id
_entity.type
_entity.pdbx_description
1 polymer ?
#
loop_
_entity_poly.entity_id
_entity_poly.type
_entity_poly.pdbx_seq_one_letter_code
_entity_poly.pdbx_strand_id
1 'polypeptide(L)'
;MRSASAIAILAGLALAGCSKEQTASADGQANAAAPPAVAASPAPAPTPAATPATAQTGFDPASVPVSGAALGAFPYFGLLDGYVALNRDNTPSSWDSENQRDAAFDRYEFFDGTKIVAVEGRLRTVEAIGKGASFLQAARNYAALVGAAGGVTVFEGDGQAMADRKLTFRDPRFRARYNMLGNEKMGVYMLRTPTSEIWVEVYDAWDQKPDNYWLTIVERKALDVTARLLPAEAMKKALDATGHVALYVNFDTDKTAVKPSSQPLLGEVVKLLNADPALKLTVEGHTDDAGTPAHNQTLSQGRANAVMGALIAAGIDPARLQARGFGQGKPIADNATDDGKAKNRRVELVKR
;
A
#
# COMPACT_ATOMS: atom_id res chain seq x y z
N MET A 1 -20.90 -65.89 -7.70
CA MET A 1 -21.06 -65.77 -9.17
C MET A 1 -20.01 -64.80 -9.68
N ARG A 2 -19.12 -65.31 -10.56
CA ARG A 2 -18.15 -64.63 -11.47
C ARG A 2 -17.14 -63.67 -10.82
N SER A 3 -15.89 -64.09 -10.56
CA SER A 3 -14.75 -64.29 -11.50
C SER A 3 -14.16 -62.97 -12.01
N ALA A 4 -12.87 -62.74 -12.21
CA ALA A 4 -11.59 -63.40 -11.86
C ALA A 4 -10.46 -62.53 -12.48
N SER A 5 -9.25 -62.61 -11.89
CA SER A 5 -7.93 -62.61 -12.58
C SER A 5 -7.37 -61.32 -13.23
N ALA A 6 -6.06 -61.07 -13.34
CA ALA A 6 -4.81 -61.58 -12.73
C ALA A 6 -3.57 -60.87 -13.38
N ILE A 7 -2.37 -61.11 -12.80
CA ILE A 7 -0.99 -61.13 -13.40
C ILE A 7 -0.32 -59.75 -13.66
N ALA A 8 0.82 -59.32 -13.08
CA ALA A 8 2.15 -59.89 -12.69
C ALA A 8 3.28 -59.71 -13.75
N ILE A 9 4.54 -59.69 -13.25
CA ILE A 9 5.88 -59.67 -13.91
C ILE A 9 6.50 -58.25 -14.00
N LEU A 10 7.60 -57.82 -13.35
CA LEU A 10 8.85 -58.38 -12.78
C LEU A 10 10.00 -58.67 -13.78
N ALA A 11 10.97 -57.74 -13.87
CA ALA A 11 12.39 -57.93 -14.25
C ALA A 11 13.12 -56.62 -13.89
N GLY A 12 14.24 -56.54 -13.16
CA GLY A 12 15.40 -57.44 -13.05
C GLY A 12 16.60 -56.77 -13.75
N LEU A 13 17.30 -55.86 -13.07
CA LEU A 13 18.70 -55.99 -12.58
C LEU A 13 19.80 -56.05 -13.65
N ALA A 14 20.74 -55.09 -13.64
CA ALA A 14 22.16 -55.33 -13.88
C ALA A 14 23.05 -54.19 -13.34
N LEU A 15 23.95 -54.55 -12.44
CA LEU A 15 25.08 -53.80 -11.90
C LEU A 15 26.30 -53.88 -12.83
N ALA A 16 27.11 -52.81 -12.88
CA ALA A 16 28.59 -52.78 -12.98
C ALA A 16 28.97 -51.29 -13.19
N GLY A 17 30.01 -50.71 -12.61
CA GLY A 17 31.25 -51.22 -12.03
C GLY A 17 32.36 -50.23 -12.42
N CYS A 18 33.18 -49.83 -11.44
CA CYS A 18 34.23 -48.81 -11.46
C CYS A 18 35.29 -48.92 -12.58
N SER A 19 35.92 -47.80 -12.97
CA SER A 19 37.24 -47.37 -12.46
C SER A 19 37.93 -46.29 -13.31
N LYS A 20 38.79 -45.55 -12.61
CA LYS A 20 39.75 -44.52 -13.05
C LYS A 20 40.82 -45.06 -14.01
N GLU A 21 41.48 -44.17 -14.77
CA GLU A 21 42.89 -43.74 -14.62
C GLU A 21 43.26 -42.86 -15.87
N GLN A 22 43.77 -41.62 -15.70
CA GLN A 22 45.16 -41.15 -16.02
C GLN A 22 45.59 -41.23 -17.51
N THR A 23 46.35 -40.36 -18.17
CA THR A 23 47.20 -39.17 -17.84
C THR A 23 47.77 -38.64 -19.17
N ALA A 24 48.11 -37.34 -19.22
CA ALA A 24 49.25 -36.71 -19.93
C ALA A 24 49.30 -36.76 -21.48
N SER A 25 49.99 -35.90 -22.23
CA SER A 25 50.52 -34.52 -22.16
C SER A 25 51.18 -34.24 -23.53
N ALA A 26 51.40 -32.96 -23.85
CA ALA A 26 52.45 -32.37 -24.72
C ALA A 26 52.09 -31.92 -26.16
N ASP A 27 52.07 -30.58 -26.28
CA ASP A 27 52.79 -29.69 -27.20
C ASP A 27 52.58 -29.70 -28.74
N GLY A 28 52.29 -28.50 -29.25
CA GLY A 28 52.43 -28.11 -30.65
C GLY A 28 51.87 -26.71 -30.94
N GLN A 29 52.72 -25.68 -30.87
CA GLN A 29 52.41 -24.28 -31.24
C GLN A 29 52.28 -24.08 -32.77
N ALA A 30 51.30 -23.28 -33.21
CA ALA A 30 51.45 -22.41 -34.40
C ALA A 30 50.40 -21.27 -34.41
N ASN A 31 50.89 -20.04 -34.60
CA ASN A 31 50.16 -18.77 -34.70
C ASN A 31 49.28 -18.67 -35.96
N ALA A 32 48.07 -18.14 -35.83
CA ALA A 32 47.35 -17.42 -36.89
C ALA A 32 46.34 -16.44 -36.26
N ALA A 33 46.18 -15.27 -36.89
CA ALA A 33 45.71 -14.03 -36.28
C ALA A 33 44.19 -13.74 -36.41
N ALA A 34 43.73 -12.86 -35.49
CA ALA A 34 42.53 -12.00 -35.46
C ALA A 34 41.15 -12.67 -35.15
N PRO A 35 40.14 -11.97 -34.56
CA PRO A 35 39.96 -10.54 -34.26
C PRO A 35 39.56 -10.26 -32.76
N PRO A 36 39.12 -9.06 -32.32
CA PRO A 36 39.24 -8.63 -30.92
C PRO A 36 38.29 -9.35 -29.97
N ALA A 37 38.83 -9.69 -28.79
CA ALA A 37 38.09 -10.31 -27.71
C ALA A 37 37.05 -9.35 -27.12
N VAL A 38 35.82 -9.83 -27.07
CA VAL A 38 34.75 -9.34 -26.21
C VAL A 38 35.28 -9.33 -24.78
N ALA A 39 35.37 -8.15 -24.17
CA ALA A 39 35.63 -8.04 -22.74
C ALA A 39 34.46 -8.67 -21.98
N ALA A 40 34.68 -9.89 -21.47
CA ALA A 40 33.80 -10.52 -20.51
C ALA A 40 33.72 -9.60 -19.27
N SER A 41 32.50 -9.20 -18.91
CA SER A 41 32.26 -8.51 -17.64
C SER A 41 32.77 -9.38 -16.48
N PRO A 42 33.51 -8.83 -15.51
CA PRO A 42 33.92 -9.59 -14.34
C PRO A 42 32.69 -10.04 -13.54
N ALA A 43 32.73 -11.29 -13.08
CA ALA A 43 31.76 -11.86 -12.16
C ALA A 43 31.54 -10.95 -10.94
N PRO A 44 30.31 -10.84 -10.40
CA PRO A 44 30.04 -9.99 -9.27
C PRO A 44 30.85 -10.46 -8.06
N ALA A 45 31.63 -9.53 -7.50
CA ALA A 45 32.36 -9.73 -6.26
C ALA A 45 31.40 -10.15 -5.12
N PRO A 46 31.86 -10.98 -4.15
CA PRO A 46 31.04 -11.38 -3.03
C PRO A 46 30.56 -10.15 -2.27
N THR A 47 29.25 -10.09 -2.04
CA THR A 47 28.59 -9.03 -1.27
C THR A 47 29.28 -8.89 0.09
N PRO A 48 29.71 -7.68 0.50
CA PRO A 48 30.24 -7.48 1.83
C PRO A 48 29.18 -7.87 2.87
N ALA A 49 29.58 -8.67 3.84
CA ALA A 49 28.78 -9.06 4.99
C ALA A 49 28.06 -7.84 5.58
N ALA A 50 26.77 -8.02 5.84
CA ALA A 50 25.93 -7.02 6.48
C ALA A 50 26.66 -6.41 7.68
N THR A 51 26.83 -5.08 7.64
CA THR A 51 27.29 -4.28 8.77
C THR A 51 26.44 -4.62 10.00
N PRO A 52 27.04 -4.85 11.18
CA PRO A 52 26.26 -5.15 12.37
C PRO A 52 25.34 -3.97 12.67
N ALA A 53 24.04 -4.27 12.79
CA ALA A 53 23.02 -3.30 13.17
C ALA A 53 23.48 -2.57 14.44
N THR A 54 23.58 -1.24 14.34
CA THR A 54 23.84 -0.36 15.48
C THR A 54 22.83 -0.63 16.60
N ALA A 55 23.31 -0.69 17.84
CA ALA A 55 22.54 -0.94 19.05
C ALA A 55 21.28 -0.04 19.10
N GLN A 56 20.10 -0.65 19.24
CA GLN A 56 18.82 0.05 19.23
C GLN A 56 18.63 0.86 20.53
N THR A 57 18.63 2.19 20.41
CA THR A 57 18.15 3.11 21.46
C THR A 57 16.62 3.23 21.37
N GLY A 58 15.90 2.21 21.85
CA GLY A 58 14.43 2.15 21.86
C GLY A 58 13.91 0.72 21.78
N PHE A 59 12.59 0.56 21.76
CA PHE A 59 11.94 -0.75 21.66
C PHE A 59 12.20 -1.40 20.29
N ASP A 60 12.42 -2.71 20.29
CA ASP A 60 12.59 -3.52 19.09
C ASP A 60 11.36 -4.40 18.84
N PRO A 61 10.53 -4.08 17.83
CA PRO A 61 9.34 -4.88 17.52
C PRO A 61 9.68 -6.32 17.15
N ALA A 62 10.86 -6.57 16.57
CA ALA A 62 11.27 -7.91 16.16
C ALA A 62 11.59 -8.84 17.35
N SER A 63 11.88 -8.28 18.52
CA SER A 63 12.14 -9.02 19.76
C SER A 63 10.90 -9.66 20.39
N VAL A 64 9.69 -9.21 19.99
CA VAL A 64 8.43 -9.75 20.52
C VAL A 64 8.21 -11.19 20.04
N PRO A 65 7.91 -12.14 20.95
CA PRO A 65 7.59 -13.52 20.57
C PRO A 65 6.39 -13.62 19.63
N VAL A 66 6.43 -14.59 18.72
CA VAL A 66 5.29 -14.91 17.86
C VAL A 66 4.32 -15.78 18.64
N SER A 67 3.10 -15.27 18.85
CA SER A 67 2.00 -15.98 19.49
C SER A 67 1.23 -16.85 18.52
N GLY A 68 0.78 -18.02 18.98
CA GLY A 68 -0.17 -18.89 18.29
C GLY A 68 -1.65 -18.60 18.61
N ALA A 69 -1.95 -17.51 19.32
CA ALA A 69 -3.32 -17.18 19.72
C ALA A 69 -4.23 -16.89 18.52
N ALA A 70 -5.45 -17.43 18.55
CA ALA A 70 -6.49 -17.15 17.56
C ALA A 70 -7.27 -15.89 17.96
N LEU A 71 -6.89 -14.74 17.40
CA LEU A 71 -7.43 -13.43 17.77
C LEU A 71 -8.82 -13.12 17.17
N GLY A 72 -9.30 -13.94 16.23
CA GLY A 72 -10.52 -13.66 15.48
C GLY A 72 -10.30 -12.58 14.40
N ALA A 73 -11.35 -11.79 14.14
CA ALA A 73 -11.31 -10.75 13.11
C ALA A 73 -10.86 -9.41 13.69
N PHE A 74 -10.20 -8.59 12.85
CA PHE A 74 -9.94 -7.19 13.16
C PHE A 74 -11.24 -6.48 13.61
N PRO A 75 -11.24 -5.70 14.72
CA PRO A 75 -10.08 -5.12 15.39
C PRO A 75 -9.46 -5.94 16.52
N TYR A 76 -9.81 -7.23 16.68
CA TYR A 76 -9.30 -8.17 17.69
C TYR A 76 -9.72 -7.88 19.14
N PHE A 77 -9.63 -6.62 19.57
CA PHE A 77 -9.99 -6.18 20.92
C PHE A 77 -11.17 -5.22 20.86
N GLY A 78 -12.21 -5.53 21.64
CA GLY A 78 -13.38 -4.67 21.82
C GLY A 78 -13.17 -3.62 22.91
N LEU A 79 -14.19 -2.77 23.10
CA LEU A 79 -14.22 -1.82 24.21
C LEU A 79 -14.51 -2.54 25.53
N LEU A 80 -14.21 -1.86 26.65
CA LEU A 80 -14.62 -2.30 27.99
C LEU A 80 -16.14 -2.45 28.09
N ASP A 81 -16.61 -3.34 28.96
CA ASP A 81 -18.03 -3.50 29.23
C ASP A 81 -18.67 -2.19 29.71
N GLY A 82 -19.83 -1.86 29.15
CA GLY A 82 -20.53 -0.61 29.42
C GLY A 82 -19.99 0.62 28.68
N TYR A 83 -18.95 0.47 27.85
CA TYR A 83 -18.46 1.52 26.97
C TYR A 83 -19.02 1.37 25.56
N VAL A 84 -19.25 2.51 24.91
CA VAL A 84 -19.70 2.59 23.52
C VAL A 84 -18.74 3.46 22.72
N ALA A 85 -18.62 3.18 21.42
CA ALA A 85 -17.88 4.06 20.53
C ALA A 85 -18.62 5.39 20.41
N LEU A 86 -17.87 6.49 20.48
CA LEU A 86 -18.37 7.82 20.19
C LEU A 86 -18.98 7.84 18.77
N ASN A 87 -20.09 8.54 18.59
CA ASN A 87 -20.72 8.76 17.29
C ASN A 87 -21.57 10.04 17.32
N ARG A 88 -22.15 10.41 16.17
CA ARG A 88 -22.98 11.63 16.08
C ARG A 88 -24.29 11.52 16.85
N ASP A 89 -24.74 10.32 17.22
CA ASP A 89 -25.98 10.12 17.96
C ASP A 89 -25.79 10.33 19.47
N ASN A 90 -24.67 9.85 20.02
CA ASN A 90 -24.35 9.98 21.44
C ASN A 90 -23.55 11.25 21.77
N THR A 91 -22.88 11.87 20.79
CA THR A 91 -22.18 13.17 20.98
C THR A 91 -22.21 14.01 19.70
N PRO A 92 -23.37 14.64 19.36
CA PRO A 92 -23.62 15.29 18.07
C PRO A 92 -22.71 16.49 17.73
N SER A 93 -22.06 17.08 18.73
CA SER A 93 -21.23 18.29 18.60
C SER A 93 -19.74 18.07 18.84
N SER A 94 -19.27 16.81 18.85
CA SER A 94 -17.85 16.51 19.07
C SER A 94 -17.08 16.50 17.75
N TRP A 95 -16.07 17.37 17.66
CA TRP A 95 -15.00 17.28 16.66
C TRP A 95 -14.21 15.96 16.80
N ASP A 96 -14.27 15.32 17.96
CA ASP A 96 -13.73 13.97 18.22
C ASP A 96 -14.35 12.90 17.30
N SER A 97 -15.64 13.04 16.93
CA SER A 97 -16.29 12.12 15.98
C SER A 97 -15.60 12.09 14.61
N GLU A 98 -14.99 13.20 14.21
CA GLU A 98 -14.25 13.36 12.96
C GLU A 98 -12.80 12.86 13.06
N ASN A 99 -12.31 12.52 14.26
CA ASN A 99 -10.96 12.00 14.50
C ASN A 99 -10.93 10.47 14.64
N GLN A 100 -12.09 9.83 14.77
CA GLN A 100 -12.20 8.37 14.70
C GLN A 100 -11.89 7.87 13.29
N ARG A 101 -11.27 6.70 13.18
CA ARG A 101 -10.81 6.13 11.91
C ARG A 101 -11.11 4.64 11.85
N ASP A 102 -11.47 4.18 10.65
CA ASP A 102 -11.52 2.76 10.30
C ASP A 102 -11.02 2.60 8.85
N ALA A 103 -9.71 2.56 8.68
CA ALA A 103 -9.04 2.69 7.39
C ALA A 103 -8.35 1.39 6.98
N ALA A 104 -8.56 0.93 5.74
CA ALA A 104 -8.01 -0.35 5.25
C ALA A 104 -6.48 -0.35 5.22
N PHE A 105 -5.91 0.84 5.01
CA PHE A 105 -4.51 1.15 5.12
C PHE A 105 -4.37 2.63 5.51
N ASP A 106 -3.66 2.93 6.58
CA ASP A 106 -3.25 4.28 6.98
C ASP A 106 -1.98 4.17 7.86
N ARG A 107 -1.49 5.29 8.38
CA ARG A 107 -0.35 5.37 9.29
C ARG A 107 -0.79 5.87 10.67
N TYR A 108 -0.25 5.27 11.71
CA TYR A 108 -0.33 5.78 13.08
C TYR A 108 1.07 5.85 13.71
N GLU A 109 1.23 6.71 14.71
CA GLU A 109 2.49 6.94 15.39
C GLU A 109 2.32 6.59 16.88
N PHE A 110 3.09 5.62 17.36
CA PHE A 110 3.12 5.18 18.76
C PHE A 110 4.35 5.73 19.48
N PHE A 111 4.32 5.79 20.81
CA PHE A 111 5.49 6.10 21.63
C PHE A 111 6.00 4.86 22.37
N ASP A 112 7.30 4.58 22.26
CA ASP A 112 7.90 3.40 22.89
C ASP A 112 8.60 3.68 24.23
N GLY A 113 8.41 4.88 24.79
CA GLY A 113 9.15 5.36 25.97
C GLY A 113 10.44 6.12 25.63
N THR A 114 10.96 5.98 24.42
CA THR A 114 12.21 6.64 23.99
C THR A 114 12.06 7.46 22.70
N LYS A 115 11.28 6.97 21.73
CA LYS A 115 11.08 7.56 20.40
C LYS A 115 9.65 7.31 19.90
N ILE A 116 9.31 8.03 18.83
CA ILE A 116 8.07 7.79 18.08
C ILE A 116 8.30 6.67 17.06
N VAL A 117 7.37 5.72 17.00
CA VAL A 117 7.36 4.56 16.11
C VAL A 117 6.17 4.68 15.16
N ALA A 118 6.44 4.94 13.88
CA ALA A 118 5.40 4.95 12.86
C ALA A 118 5.08 3.51 12.40
N VAL A 119 3.79 3.18 12.37
CA VAL A 119 3.27 1.89 11.92
C VAL A 119 2.22 2.14 10.85
N GLU A 120 2.33 1.42 9.73
CA GLU A 120 1.44 1.52 8.59
C GLU A 120 0.67 0.21 8.42
N GLY A 121 -0.63 0.29 8.15
CA GLY A 121 -1.48 -0.88 7.97
C GLY A 121 -2.95 -0.62 8.21
N ARG A 122 -3.71 -1.69 8.52
CA ARG A 122 -5.15 -1.59 8.84
C ARG A 122 -5.28 -0.88 10.19
N LEU A 123 -5.93 0.28 10.19
CA LEU A 123 -6.06 1.16 11.35
C LEU A 123 -7.50 1.24 11.81
N ARG A 124 -7.71 1.16 13.13
CA ARG A 124 -8.92 1.61 13.80
C ARG A 124 -8.58 2.48 15.00
N THR A 125 -9.19 3.65 15.07
CA THR A 125 -9.11 4.56 16.22
C THR A 125 -10.50 4.97 16.62
N VAL A 126 -10.86 4.76 17.88
CA VAL A 126 -12.18 5.09 18.43
C VAL A 126 -12.03 5.75 19.79
N GLU A 127 -12.91 6.72 20.09
CA GLU A 127 -13.10 7.20 21.45
C GLU A 127 -14.17 6.33 22.11
N ALA A 128 -13.85 5.77 23.27
CA ALA A 128 -14.75 4.99 24.08
C ALA A 128 -15.39 5.91 25.13
N ILE A 129 -16.72 6.04 25.05
CA ILE A 129 -17.52 6.79 26.01
C ILE A 129 -18.17 5.80 26.98
N GLY A 130 -17.98 6.04 28.26
CA GLY A 130 -18.56 5.21 29.32
C GLY A 130 -18.47 5.92 30.66
N LYS A 131 -18.67 5.15 31.73
CA LYS A 131 -18.50 5.63 33.11
C LYS A 131 -17.84 4.55 33.95
N GLY A 132 -16.98 4.98 34.87
CA GLY A 132 -16.55 4.17 36.00
C GLY A 132 -15.26 3.37 35.80
N ALA A 133 -14.68 3.31 34.60
CA ALA A 133 -13.32 2.82 34.43
C ALA A 133 -12.33 3.98 34.48
N SER A 134 -11.40 3.95 35.43
CA SER A 134 -10.24 4.84 35.39
C SER A 134 -9.34 4.51 34.20
N PHE A 135 -8.53 5.46 33.73
CA PHE A 135 -7.51 5.17 32.72
C PHE A 135 -6.60 4.00 33.12
N LEU A 136 -6.18 3.92 34.40
CA LEU A 136 -5.36 2.83 34.89
C LEU A 136 -6.06 1.47 34.71
N GLN A 137 -7.37 1.41 34.99
CA GLN A 137 -8.16 0.21 34.77
C GLN A 137 -8.24 -0.14 33.27
N ALA A 138 -8.44 0.85 32.40
CA ALA A 138 -8.43 0.61 30.96
C ALA A 138 -7.08 0.05 30.51
N ALA A 139 -5.97 0.74 30.81
CA ALA A 139 -4.62 0.29 30.48
C ALA A 139 -4.34 -1.13 30.99
N ARG A 140 -4.65 -1.43 32.26
CA ARG A 140 -4.44 -2.78 32.84
C ARG A 140 -5.27 -3.86 32.16
N ASN A 141 -6.50 -3.56 31.73
CA ASN A 141 -7.32 -4.51 30.97
C ASN A 141 -6.70 -4.84 29.61
N TYR A 142 -6.30 -3.83 28.84
CA TYR A 142 -5.69 -4.10 27.53
C TYR A 142 -4.29 -4.73 27.66
N ALA A 143 -3.50 -4.36 28.67
CA ALA A 143 -2.25 -5.05 29.00
C ALA A 143 -2.49 -6.55 29.26
N ALA A 144 -3.51 -6.88 30.06
CA ALA A 144 -3.87 -8.25 30.38
C ALA A 144 -4.40 -9.01 29.14
N LEU A 145 -5.25 -8.38 28.33
CA LEU A 145 -5.79 -8.98 27.10
C LEU A 145 -4.69 -9.26 26.07
N VAL A 146 -3.82 -8.29 25.82
CA VAL A 146 -2.69 -8.45 24.89
C VAL A 146 -1.69 -9.46 25.44
N GLY A 147 -1.40 -9.43 26.74
CA GLY A 147 -0.53 -10.40 27.41
C GLY A 147 -1.08 -11.84 27.35
N ALA A 148 -2.38 -12.04 27.59
CA ALA A 148 -3.04 -13.34 27.45
C ALA A 148 -3.02 -13.85 26.00
N ALA A 149 -3.01 -12.93 25.03
CA ALA A 149 -2.81 -13.23 23.63
C ALA A 149 -1.34 -13.47 23.25
N GLY A 150 -0.38 -13.43 24.19
CA GLY A 150 1.05 -13.66 23.96
C GLY A 150 1.83 -12.42 23.52
N GLY A 151 1.29 -11.23 23.71
CA GLY A 151 1.94 -9.95 23.44
C GLY A 151 2.69 -9.39 24.64
N VAL A 152 3.21 -8.19 24.50
CA VAL A 152 4.03 -7.50 25.50
C VAL A 152 3.59 -6.05 25.68
N THR A 153 3.88 -5.49 26.85
CA THR A 153 3.82 -4.04 27.08
C THR A 153 5.06 -3.39 26.51
N VAL A 154 4.84 -2.41 25.61
CA VAL A 154 5.91 -1.59 25.02
C VAL A 154 6.21 -0.41 25.93
N PHE A 155 5.17 0.31 26.34
CA PHE A 155 5.26 1.48 27.19
C PHE A 155 3.98 1.66 28.00
N GLU A 156 4.09 2.10 29.25
CA GLU A 156 2.98 2.61 30.03
C GLU A 156 3.45 3.79 30.87
N GLY A 157 2.74 4.91 30.79
CA GLY A 157 3.09 6.09 31.56
C GLY A 157 2.45 7.35 31.01
N ASP A 158 3.03 8.48 31.37
CA ASP A 158 2.70 9.78 30.80
C ASP A 158 3.66 10.16 29.68
N GLY A 159 3.30 11.19 28.91
CA GLY A 159 4.15 11.71 27.84
C GLY A 159 5.20 12.72 28.29
N GLN A 160 5.53 12.84 29.59
CA GLN A 160 6.60 13.72 30.05
C GLN A 160 7.94 13.39 29.39
N ALA A 161 8.22 12.09 29.22
CA ALA A 161 9.41 11.62 28.52
C ALA A 161 9.46 12.08 27.04
N MET A 162 8.31 12.24 26.38
CA MET A 162 8.21 12.83 25.03
C MET A 162 8.46 14.32 25.06
N ALA A 163 7.89 15.04 26.04
CA ALA A 163 8.05 16.47 26.23
C ALA A 163 9.52 16.84 26.49
N ASP A 164 10.18 16.13 27.42
CA ASP A 164 11.60 16.34 27.77
C ASP A 164 12.53 16.14 26.56
N ARG A 165 12.19 15.17 25.70
CA ARG A 165 12.93 14.85 24.49
C ARG A 165 12.52 15.69 23.28
N LYS A 166 11.53 16.58 23.42
CA LYS A 166 10.96 17.40 22.34
C LYS A 166 10.51 16.56 21.14
N LEU A 167 9.98 15.37 21.41
CA LEU A 167 9.41 14.51 20.38
C LEU A 167 8.09 15.10 19.89
N THR A 168 7.80 14.95 18.61
CA THR A 168 6.54 15.40 18.01
C THR A 168 5.96 14.30 17.13
N PHE A 169 4.64 14.14 17.23
CA PHE A 169 3.87 13.44 16.21
C PHE A 169 3.91 14.26 14.92
N ARG A 170 4.00 13.60 13.77
CA ARG A 170 4.06 14.27 12.45
C ARG A 170 2.69 14.36 11.80
N ASP A 171 1.74 13.54 12.23
CA ASP A 171 0.40 13.53 11.64
C ASP A 171 -0.55 14.51 12.37
N PRO A 172 -0.95 15.62 11.72
CA PRO A 172 -1.82 16.64 12.31
C PRO A 172 -3.27 16.17 12.51
N ARG A 173 -3.65 15.02 11.93
CA ARG A 173 -4.97 14.41 12.12
C ARG A 173 -5.14 13.76 13.49
N PHE A 174 -4.03 13.43 14.15
CA PHE A 174 -4.04 12.77 15.45
C PHE A 174 -3.59 13.73 16.56
N ARG A 175 -2.28 13.75 16.87
CA ARG A 175 -1.74 14.43 18.05
C ARG A 175 -0.84 15.63 17.74
N ALA A 176 -0.41 15.80 16.49
CA ALA A 176 0.55 16.88 16.15
C ALA A 176 -0.04 18.29 16.29
N ARG A 177 -1.38 18.41 16.32
CA ARG A 177 -2.08 19.70 16.39
C ARG A 177 -2.06 20.34 17.79
N TYR A 178 -1.92 19.54 18.85
CA TYR A 178 -2.18 20.02 20.21
C TYR A 178 -0.90 20.26 21.03
N ASN A 179 0.23 19.62 20.70
CA ASN A 179 1.53 19.84 21.36
C ASN A 179 1.48 19.79 22.91
N MET A 180 0.56 19.00 23.48
CA MET A 180 0.25 18.90 24.92
C MET A 180 0.72 17.57 25.52
N LEU A 181 1.90 17.12 25.11
CA LEU A 181 2.40 15.76 25.35
C LEU A 181 2.69 15.43 26.82
N GLY A 182 2.89 16.42 27.71
CA GLY A 182 3.43 16.18 29.05
C GLY A 182 2.53 15.36 29.99
N ASN A 183 1.21 15.53 29.92
CA ASN A 183 0.27 14.92 30.87
C ASN A 183 -0.66 13.87 30.23
N GLU A 184 -0.52 13.61 28.93
CA GLU A 184 -1.25 12.54 28.27
C GLU A 184 -0.79 11.20 28.84
N LYS A 185 -1.74 10.36 29.23
CA LYS A 185 -1.43 9.01 29.70
C LYS A 185 -1.66 8.03 28.58
N MET A 186 -0.74 7.09 28.41
CA MET A 186 -0.84 6.05 27.39
C MET A 186 -0.30 4.72 27.86
N GLY A 187 -0.96 3.65 27.39
CA GLY A 187 -0.46 2.29 27.41
C GLY A 187 -0.33 1.81 25.98
N VAL A 188 0.89 1.45 25.58
CA VAL A 188 1.23 0.92 24.26
C VAL A 188 1.63 -0.54 24.42
N TYR A 189 0.98 -1.39 23.64
CA TYR A 189 1.12 -2.83 23.67
C TYR A 189 1.36 -3.35 22.26
N MET A 190 2.06 -4.48 22.17
CA MET A 190 2.38 -5.09 20.89
C MET A 190 2.26 -6.60 20.95
N LEU A 191 1.72 -7.18 19.89
CA LEU A 191 1.60 -8.61 19.69
C LEU A 191 2.10 -8.99 18.30
N ARG A 192 2.70 -10.17 18.17
CA ARG A 192 3.01 -10.78 16.87
C ARG A 192 2.30 -12.11 16.73
N THR A 193 1.77 -12.37 15.54
CA THR A 193 1.29 -13.67 15.08
C THR A 193 2.15 -14.12 13.89
N PRO A 194 2.01 -15.35 13.38
CA PRO A 194 2.77 -15.78 12.20
C PRO A 194 2.53 -14.91 10.97
N THR A 195 1.39 -14.23 10.90
CA THR A 195 0.96 -13.45 9.72
C THR A 195 0.98 -11.95 9.93
N SER A 196 0.96 -11.49 11.18
CA SER A 196 0.65 -10.09 11.49
C SER A 196 1.45 -9.55 12.67
N GLU A 197 1.74 -8.26 12.62
CA GLU A 197 2.26 -7.47 13.73
C GLU A 197 1.18 -6.48 14.15
N ILE A 198 0.77 -6.50 15.41
CA ILE A 198 -0.38 -5.75 15.92
C ILE A 198 0.09 -4.83 17.03
N TRP A 199 -0.23 -3.54 16.89
CA TRP A 199 -0.01 -2.52 17.89
C TRP A 199 -1.35 -2.07 18.45
N VAL A 200 -1.41 -1.94 19.78
CA VAL A 200 -2.58 -1.48 20.51
C VAL A 200 -2.15 -0.34 21.40
N GLU A 201 -2.90 0.76 21.36
CA GLU A 201 -2.70 1.87 22.28
C GLU A 201 -4.02 2.25 22.92
N VAL A 202 -3.95 2.42 24.23
CA VAL A 202 -4.99 3.06 25.03
C VAL A 202 -4.43 4.39 25.48
N TYR A 203 -5.13 5.48 25.21
CA TYR A 203 -4.68 6.79 25.68
C TYR A 203 -5.81 7.64 26.24
N ASP A 204 -5.46 8.41 27.26
CA ASP A 204 -6.29 9.44 27.86
C ASP A 204 -5.91 10.77 27.21
N ALA A 205 -6.83 11.32 26.40
CA ALA A 205 -6.63 12.64 25.82
C ALA A 205 -6.74 13.68 26.93
N TRP A 206 -6.10 14.83 26.78
CA TRP A 206 -6.12 15.96 27.72
C TRP A 206 -7.53 16.52 28.09
N ASP A 207 -8.62 15.88 27.68
CA ASP A 207 -9.96 16.40 27.91
C ASP A 207 -10.42 16.27 29.38
N GLN A 208 -11.40 17.08 29.74
CA GLN A 208 -12.02 17.11 31.07
C GLN A 208 -13.00 15.94 31.26
N LYS A 209 -12.87 14.83 30.51
CA LYS A 209 -13.77 13.67 30.56
C LYS A 209 -13.01 12.46 31.13
N PRO A 210 -12.82 12.40 32.45
CA PRO A 210 -11.98 11.39 33.12
C PRO A 210 -12.45 9.94 32.94
N ASP A 211 -13.67 9.74 32.45
CA ASP A 211 -14.26 8.43 32.19
C ASP A 211 -14.00 7.92 30.76
N ASN A 212 -13.58 8.77 29.81
CA ASN A 212 -13.37 8.40 28.42
C ASN A 212 -11.92 7.92 28.20
N TYR A 213 -11.73 7.10 27.16
CA TYR A 213 -10.39 6.78 26.67
C TYR A 213 -10.44 6.53 25.17
N TRP A 214 -9.31 6.67 24.52
CA TRP A 214 -9.16 6.31 23.12
C TRP A 214 -8.51 4.94 22.99
N LEU A 215 -9.02 4.15 22.04
CA LEU A 215 -8.44 2.88 21.64
C LEU A 215 -7.99 2.98 20.19
N THR A 216 -6.70 2.79 19.97
CA THR A 216 -6.11 2.66 18.63
C THR A 216 -5.54 1.27 18.44
N ILE A 217 -5.89 0.63 17.33
CA ILE A 217 -5.38 -0.68 16.93
C ILE A 217 -4.87 -0.58 15.50
N VAL A 218 -3.61 -0.96 15.32
CA VAL A 218 -2.97 -1.04 14.00
C VAL A 218 -2.44 -2.44 13.79
N GLU A 219 -2.98 -3.11 12.78
CA GLU A 219 -2.34 -4.30 12.22
C GLU A 219 -1.41 -3.85 11.10
N ARG A 220 -0.10 -4.01 11.30
CA ARG A 220 0.89 -3.71 10.26
C ARG A 220 0.56 -4.54 9.05
N LYS A 221 0.35 -3.85 7.94
CA LYS A 221 0.09 -4.45 6.65
C LYS A 221 0.94 -3.73 5.63
N ALA A 222 1.49 -4.44 4.66
CA ALA A 222 2.05 -3.77 3.49
C ALA A 222 0.93 -3.06 2.73
N LEU A 223 1.21 -1.89 2.16
CA LEU A 223 0.27 -1.23 1.27
C LEU A 223 -0.04 -2.17 0.11
N ASP A 224 -1.30 -2.57 -0.03
CA ASP A 224 -1.75 -3.13 -1.30
C ASP A 224 -1.80 -1.97 -2.29
N VAL A 225 -0.79 -1.90 -3.16
CA VAL A 225 -0.71 -0.86 -4.19
C VAL A 225 -1.81 -1.14 -5.22
N THR A 226 -3.00 -0.63 -4.91
CA THR A 226 -4.18 -0.70 -5.79
C THR A 226 -4.12 0.33 -6.91
N ALA A 227 -3.26 1.35 -6.77
CA ALA A 227 -2.80 2.21 -7.85
C ALA A 227 -1.87 1.41 -8.78
N ARG A 228 -2.45 0.49 -9.55
CA ARG A 228 -1.73 -0.25 -10.58
C ARG A 228 -1.57 0.63 -11.80
N LEU A 229 -0.39 0.57 -12.43
CA LEU A 229 -0.30 0.81 -13.86
C LEU A 229 -1.37 -0.08 -14.51
N LEU A 230 -2.35 0.48 -15.23
CA LEU A 230 -3.40 -0.32 -15.83
C LEU A 230 -2.76 -1.14 -16.97
N PRO A 231 -2.51 -2.46 -16.80
CA PRO A 231 -1.75 -3.20 -17.79
C PRO A 231 -2.57 -3.36 -19.07
N ALA A 232 -1.88 -3.55 -20.20
CA ALA A 232 -2.50 -3.72 -21.52
C ALA A 232 -3.65 -4.74 -21.51
N GLU A 233 -3.50 -5.87 -20.83
CA GLU A 233 -4.49 -6.94 -20.75
C GLU A 233 -5.76 -6.50 -19.99
N ALA A 234 -5.61 -5.72 -18.92
CA ALA A 234 -6.75 -5.19 -18.18
C ALA A 234 -7.49 -4.12 -19.01
N MET A 235 -6.75 -3.27 -19.73
CA MET A 235 -7.35 -2.31 -20.66
C MET A 235 -8.11 -3.02 -21.78
N LYS A 236 -7.53 -4.07 -22.37
CA LYS A 236 -8.19 -4.88 -23.39
C LYS A 236 -9.48 -5.50 -22.87
N LYS A 237 -9.44 -6.10 -21.68
CA LYS A 237 -10.62 -6.69 -21.04
C LYS A 237 -11.72 -5.63 -20.80
N ALA A 238 -11.36 -4.44 -20.32
CA ALA A 238 -12.32 -3.35 -20.13
C ALA A 238 -12.91 -2.88 -21.48
N LEU A 239 -12.08 -2.63 -22.48
CA LEU A 239 -12.53 -2.23 -23.82
C LEU A 239 -13.43 -3.26 -24.49
N ASP A 240 -13.18 -4.55 -24.28
CA ASP A 240 -14.05 -5.60 -24.81
C ASP A 240 -15.36 -5.74 -24.03
N ALA A 241 -15.36 -5.49 -22.72
CA ALA A 241 -16.54 -5.60 -21.88
C ALA A 241 -17.47 -4.37 -21.96
N THR A 242 -16.91 -3.16 -21.96
CA THR A 242 -17.67 -1.91 -21.82
C THR A 242 -17.44 -0.93 -22.96
N GLY A 243 -16.51 -1.22 -23.88
CA GLY A 243 -16.15 -0.31 -24.97
C GLY A 243 -15.31 0.88 -24.56
N HIS A 244 -14.99 1.06 -23.28
CA HIS A 244 -14.21 2.20 -22.81
C HIS A 244 -13.38 1.88 -21.57
N VAL A 245 -12.31 2.64 -21.35
CA VAL A 245 -11.45 2.52 -20.17
C VAL A 245 -10.88 3.88 -19.77
N ALA A 246 -10.97 4.24 -18.49
CA ALA A 246 -10.42 5.49 -17.97
C ALA A 246 -8.91 5.38 -17.72
N LEU A 247 -8.18 6.40 -18.15
CA LEU A 247 -6.76 6.63 -17.93
C LEU A 247 -6.57 7.87 -17.06
N TYR A 248 -5.89 7.68 -15.93
CA TYR A 248 -5.48 8.80 -15.07
C TYR A 248 -4.11 9.33 -15.50
N VAL A 249 -4.12 10.07 -16.61
CA VAL A 249 -2.95 10.78 -17.13
C VAL A 249 -2.78 12.11 -16.37
N ASN A 250 -1.58 12.35 -15.86
CA ASN A 250 -1.29 13.54 -15.05
C ASN A 250 -0.88 14.73 -15.92
N PHE A 251 -1.49 15.88 -15.62
CA PHE A 251 -1.20 17.19 -16.22
C PHE A 251 -0.92 18.21 -15.10
N ASP A 252 -0.23 19.30 -15.42
CA ASP A 252 -0.23 20.48 -14.54
C ASP A 252 -1.59 21.21 -14.63
N THR A 253 -1.88 22.01 -13.61
CA THR A 253 -3.04 22.92 -13.60
C THR A 253 -3.02 23.80 -14.85
N ASP A 254 -4.15 23.81 -15.56
CA ASP A 254 -4.34 24.56 -16.80
C ASP A 254 -3.28 24.28 -17.90
N LYS A 255 -2.73 23.06 -17.91
CA LYS A 255 -1.82 22.61 -18.97
C LYS A 255 -2.30 21.35 -19.68
N THR A 256 -1.80 21.19 -20.90
CA THR A 256 -2.05 20.06 -21.81
C THR A 256 -0.85 19.12 -21.94
N ALA A 257 0.33 19.51 -21.43
CA ALA A 257 1.53 18.68 -21.49
C ALA A 257 1.42 17.46 -20.57
N VAL A 258 1.58 16.26 -21.14
CA VAL A 258 1.60 15.01 -20.39
C VAL A 258 2.86 14.95 -19.51
N LYS A 259 2.69 14.69 -18.22
CA LYS A 259 3.83 14.57 -17.30
C LYS A 259 4.66 13.30 -17.55
N PRO A 260 5.99 13.33 -17.33
CA PRO A 260 6.84 12.14 -17.40
C PRO A 260 6.34 10.97 -16.55
N SER A 261 5.69 11.24 -15.41
CA SER A 261 5.09 10.22 -14.56
C SER A 261 3.98 9.40 -15.22
N SER A 262 3.41 9.87 -16.33
CA SER A 262 2.38 9.15 -17.09
C SER A 262 2.94 8.30 -18.23
N GLN A 263 4.23 8.39 -18.53
CA GLN A 263 4.86 7.65 -19.62
C GLN A 263 4.74 6.13 -19.47
N PRO A 264 4.89 5.52 -18.28
CA PRO A 264 4.68 4.09 -18.14
C PRO A 264 3.26 3.64 -18.51
N LEU A 265 2.23 4.43 -18.15
CA LEU A 265 0.84 4.15 -18.52
C LEU A 265 0.64 4.23 -20.04
N LEU A 266 1.21 5.24 -20.69
CA LEU A 266 1.18 5.34 -22.15
C LEU A 266 1.90 4.15 -22.81
N GLY A 267 2.97 3.65 -22.21
CA GLY A 267 3.64 2.42 -22.64
C GLY A 267 2.72 1.21 -22.65
N GLU A 268 1.83 1.06 -21.66
CA GLU A 268 0.82 -0.01 -21.64
C GLU A 268 -0.23 0.17 -22.75
N VAL A 269 -0.61 1.41 -23.07
CA VAL A 269 -1.54 1.68 -24.19
C VAL A 269 -0.90 1.31 -25.53
N VAL A 270 0.40 1.59 -25.69
CA VAL A 270 1.17 1.18 -26.88
C VAL A 270 1.25 -0.35 -26.97
N LYS A 271 1.54 -1.05 -25.87
CA LYS A 271 1.53 -2.52 -25.84
C LYS A 271 0.17 -3.09 -26.25
N LEU A 272 -0.93 -2.54 -25.72
CA LEU A 272 -2.30 -2.91 -26.08
C LEU A 272 -2.54 -2.76 -27.59
N LEU A 273 -2.20 -1.60 -28.16
CA LEU A 273 -2.43 -1.30 -29.58
C LEU A 273 -1.53 -2.13 -30.51
N ASN A 274 -0.34 -2.52 -30.05
CA ASN A 274 0.54 -3.43 -30.78
C ASN A 274 0.05 -4.89 -30.72
N ALA A 275 -0.51 -5.31 -29.59
CA ALA A 275 -1.07 -6.65 -29.43
C ALA A 275 -2.35 -6.87 -30.24
N ASP A 276 -3.12 -5.81 -30.51
CA ASP A 276 -4.32 -5.84 -31.36
C ASP A 276 -4.24 -4.79 -32.47
N PRO A 277 -3.67 -5.12 -33.66
CA PRO A 277 -3.54 -4.19 -34.76
C PRO A 277 -4.86 -3.67 -35.35
N ALA A 278 -5.98 -4.38 -35.14
CA ALA A 278 -7.29 -3.99 -35.64
C ALA A 278 -7.98 -2.96 -34.72
N LEU A 279 -7.56 -2.88 -33.44
CA LEU A 279 -8.14 -1.97 -32.46
C LEU A 279 -7.96 -0.50 -32.89
N LYS A 280 -9.07 0.23 -32.89
CA LYS A 280 -9.14 1.67 -33.12
C LYS A 280 -9.74 2.34 -31.88
N LEU A 281 -9.15 3.45 -31.46
CA LEU A 281 -9.51 4.13 -30.22
C LEU A 281 -9.78 5.63 -30.46
N THR A 282 -10.70 6.18 -29.67
CA THR A 282 -10.85 7.61 -29.45
C THR A 282 -10.30 7.93 -28.06
N VAL A 283 -9.38 8.89 -27.98
CA VAL A 283 -8.89 9.48 -26.74
C VAL A 283 -9.85 10.61 -26.35
N GLU A 284 -10.64 10.40 -25.31
CA GLU A 284 -11.62 11.37 -24.81
C GLU A 284 -11.04 12.14 -23.60
N GLY A 285 -11.02 13.47 -23.66
CA GLY A 285 -10.58 14.32 -22.55
C GLY A 285 -11.76 14.88 -21.77
N HIS A 286 -11.65 14.91 -20.44
CA HIS A 286 -12.68 15.42 -19.53
C HIS A 286 -12.09 16.36 -18.47
N THR A 287 -12.89 17.30 -17.99
CA THR A 287 -12.57 18.20 -16.87
C THR A 287 -13.62 18.06 -15.77
N ASP A 288 -13.32 18.64 -14.61
CA ASP A 288 -14.34 19.02 -13.64
C ASP A 288 -15.09 20.28 -14.11
N ASP A 289 -15.97 20.82 -13.26
CA ASP A 289 -16.75 22.03 -13.52
C ASP A 289 -16.07 23.32 -13.09
N ALA A 290 -14.79 23.28 -12.70
CA ALA A 290 -14.05 24.48 -12.34
C ALA A 290 -13.66 25.25 -13.61
N GLY A 291 -14.11 26.51 -13.72
CA GLY A 291 -13.85 27.38 -14.88
C GLY A 291 -15.04 27.47 -15.84
N THR A 292 -14.82 28.06 -17.02
CA THR A 292 -15.89 28.23 -18.02
C THR A 292 -16.02 26.99 -18.91
N PRO A 293 -17.24 26.63 -19.37
CA PRO A 293 -17.42 25.49 -20.27
C PRO A 293 -16.55 25.57 -21.54
N ALA A 294 -16.39 26.76 -22.12
CA ALA A 294 -15.58 26.97 -23.32
C ALA A 294 -14.08 26.74 -23.06
N HIS A 295 -13.58 27.20 -21.92
CA HIS A 295 -12.20 26.96 -21.50
C HIS A 295 -11.96 25.46 -21.26
N ASN A 296 -12.86 24.80 -20.53
CA ASN A 296 -12.79 23.37 -20.24
C ASN A 296 -12.88 22.51 -21.50
N GLN A 297 -13.67 22.92 -22.48
CA GLN A 297 -13.73 22.28 -23.79
C GLN A 297 -12.37 22.36 -24.52
N THR A 298 -11.73 23.53 -24.51
CA THR A 298 -10.41 23.73 -25.13
C THR A 298 -9.33 22.92 -24.41
N LEU A 299 -9.32 22.96 -23.07
CA LEU A 299 -8.35 22.25 -22.24
C LEU A 299 -8.44 20.74 -22.42
N SER A 300 -9.65 20.18 -22.36
CA SER A 300 -9.88 18.74 -22.55
C SER A 300 -9.47 18.27 -23.94
N GLN A 301 -9.79 19.03 -25.00
CA GLN A 301 -9.35 18.71 -26.36
C GLN A 301 -7.82 18.74 -26.48
N GLY A 302 -7.17 19.75 -25.88
CA GLY A 302 -5.71 19.85 -25.86
C GLY A 302 -5.05 18.66 -25.15
N ARG A 303 -5.61 18.19 -24.04
CA ARG A 303 -5.13 17.00 -23.31
C ARG A 303 -5.31 15.72 -24.12
N ALA A 304 -6.47 15.54 -24.76
CA ALA A 304 -6.72 14.41 -25.65
C ALA A 304 -5.72 14.39 -26.83
N ASN A 305 -5.47 15.55 -27.44
CA ASN A 305 -4.48 15.70 -28.51
C ASN A 305 -3.06 15.37 -28.03
N ALA A 306 -2.68 15.81 -26.83
CA ALA A 306 -1.36 15.54 -26.27
C ALA A 306 -1.12 14.05 -26.03
N VAL A 307 -2.13 13.34 -25.50
CA VAL A 307 -2.07 11.87 -25.33
C VAL A 307 -1.99 11.17 -26.68
N MET A 308 -2.87 11.52 -27.63
CA MET A 308 -2.81 10.97 -28.99
C MET A 308 -1.44 11.22 -29.65
N GLY A 309 -0.89 12.42 -29.53
CA GLY A 309 0.43 12.78 -30.04
C GLY A 309 1.55 11.95 -29.43
N ALA A 310 1.49 11.68 -28.13
CA ALA A 310 2.44 10.81 -27.45
C ALA A 310 2.38 9.36 -27.94
N LEU A 311 1.18 8.82 -28.20
CA LEU A 311 1.01 7.48 -28.76
C LEU A 311 1.52 7.38 -30.21
N ILE A 312 1.30 8.41 -31.02
CA ILE A 312 1.82 8.50 -32.38
C ILE A 312 3.35 8.58 -32.37
N ALA A 313 3.93 9.39 -31.48
CA ALA A 313 5.38 9.49 -31.32
C ALA A 313 6.01 8.15 -30.87
N ALA A 314 5.24 7.30 -30.20
CA ALA A 314 5.64 5.94 -29.83
C ALA A 314 5.41 4.88 -30.93
N GLY A 315 4.99 5.29 -32.14
CA GLY A 315 4.89 4.42 -33.32
C GLY A 315 3.50 3.88 -33.64
N ILE A 316 2.44 4.33 -32.96
CA ILE A 316 1.07 3.95 -33.31
C ILE A 316 0.60 4.72 -34.55
N ASP A 317 0.02 4.02 -35.52
CA ASP A 317 -0.57 4.61 -36.72
C ASP A 317 -1.67 5.64 -36.36
N PRO A 318 -1.54 6.92 -36.78
CA PRO A 318 -2.54 7.96 -36.57
C PRO A 318 -3.96 7.58 -37.04
N ALA A 319 -4.10 6.75 -38.08
CA ALA A 319 -5.41 6.33 -38.59
C ALA A 319 -6.23 5.51 -37.57
N ARG A 320 -5.54 4.92 -36.59
CA ARG A 320 -6.14 4.12 -35.52
C ARG A 320 -6.63 4.97 -34.34
N LEU A 321 -6.26 6.25 -34.30
CA LEU A 321 -6.52 7.14 -33.18
C LEU A 321 -7.42 8.30 -33.59
N GLN A 322 -8.26 8.74 -32.67
CA GLN A 322 -8.96 10.04 -32.72
C GLN A 322 -8.82 10.71 -31.36
N ALA A 323 -8.93 12.04 -31.30
CA ALA A 323 -8.93 12.79 -30.05
C ALA A 323 -10.16 13.69 -29.97
N ARG A 324 -10.88 13.65 -28.84
CA ARG A 324 -12.07 14.48 -28.59
C ARG A 324 -12.07 15.03 -27.17
N GLY A 325 -12.24 16.34 -27.02
CA GLY A 325 -12.53 16.97 -25.73
C GLY A 325 -14.03 17.01 -25.47
N PHE A 326 -14.43 16.73 -24.24
CA PHE A 326 -15.83 16.86 -23.77
C PHE A 326 -15.99 17.94 -22.69
N GLY A 327 -14.89 18.59 -22.30
CA GLY A 327 -14.85 19.50 -21.17
C GLY A 327 -15.53 18.90 -19.95
N GLN A 328 -16.44 19.67 -19.37
CA GLN A 328 -17.24 19.29 -18.20
C GLN A 328 -18.58 18.62 -18.56
N GLY A 329 -18.84 18.31 -19.83
CA GLY A 329 -20.14 17.86 -20.33
C GLY A 329 -20.48 16.39 -20.05
N LYS A 330 -19.52 15.59 -19.56
CA LYS A 330 -19.69 14.16 -19.24
C LYS A 330 -19.07 13.81 -17.86
N PRO A 331 -19.63 14.31 -16.74
CA PRO A 331 -19.16 13.96 -15.41
C PRO A 331 -19.53 12.50 -15.07
N ILE A 332 -18.66 11.83 -14.31
CA ILE A 332 -18.87 10.46 -13.80
C ILE A 332 -18.99 10.43 -12.27
N ALA A 333 -18.73 11.56 -11.62
CA ALA A 333 -18.85 11.73 -10.18
C ALA A 333 -19.35 13.15 -9.87
N ASP A 334 -19.81 13.34 -8.64
CA ASP A 334 -20.33 14.61 -8.16
C ASP A 334 -19.22 15.67 -8.05
N ASN A 335 -19.35 16.78 -8.79
CA ASN A 335 -18.42 17.90 -8.72
C ASN A 335 -18.52 18.70 -7.41
N ALA A 336 -19.49 18.45 -6.54
CA ALA A 336 -19.54 19.10 -5.23
C ALA A 336 -18.42 18.65 -4.27
N THR A 337 -17.76 17.52 -4.58
CA THR A 337 -16.69 16.95 -3.73
C THR A 337 -15.34 16.98 -4.44
N ASP A 338 -14.25 17.20 -3.70
CA ASP A 338 -12.90 17.18 -4.28
C ASP A 338 -12.56 15.82 -4.91
N ASP A 339 -13.01 14.73 -4.29
CA ASP A 339 -12.89 13.37 -4.83
C ASP A 339 -13.62 13.20 -6.15
N GLY A 340 -14.84 13.73 -6.27
CA GLY A 340 -15.60 13.66 -7.51
C GLY A 340 -15.00 14.53 -8.62
N LYS A 341 -14.51 15.74 -8.29
CA LYS A 341 -13.74 16.56 -9.24
C LYS A 341 -12.49 15.84 -9.73
N ALA A 342 -11.75 15.18 -8.83
CA ALA A 342 -10.58 14.39 -9.19
C ALA A 342 -10.91 13.25 -10.17
N LYS A 343 -12.04 12.56 -9.97
CA LYS A 343 -12.53 11.54 -10.90
C LYS A 343 -12.93 12.12 -12.25
N ASN A 344 -13.51 13.32 -12.29
CA ASN A 344 -13.95 13.95 -13.54
C ASN A 344 -12.79 14.48 -14.39
N ARG A 345 -11.67 14.89 -13.77
CA ARG A 345 -10.42 15.25 -14.45
C ARG A 345 -9.67 14.00 -14.96
N ARG A 346 -10.09 13.47 -16.10
CA ARG A 346 -9.55 12.21 -16.66
C ARG A 346 -9.42 12.24 -18.17
N VAL A 347 -8.71 11.24 -18.70
CA VAL A 347 -8.74 10.88 -20.12
C VAL A 347 -9.34 9.48 -20.22
N GLU A 348 -10.15 9.19 -21.23
CA GLU A 348 -10.67 7.85 -21.51
C GLU A 348 -10.20 7.36 -22.87
N LEU A 349 -10.03 6.05 -23.01
CA LEU A 349 -9.92 5.39 -24.31
C LEU A 349 -11.27 4.75 -24.61
N VAL A 350 -11.84 5.07 -25.76
CA VAL A 350 -13.14 4.55 -26.22
C VAL A 350 -12.93 3.78 -27.52
N LYS A 351 -13.40 2.54 -27.58
CA LYS A 351 -13.35 1.68 -28.77
C LYS A 351 -14.23 2.29 -29.87
N ARG A 352 -13.70 2.34 -31.08
CA ARG A 352 -14.37 2.90 -32.27
C ARG A 352 -15.11 1.86 -33.09
#